data_AF-A0A1F4VP23-F1
#
_entry.id   AF-A0A1F4VP23-F1
#
_cell.length_a   1.000
_cell.length_b   1.000
_cell.length_c   1.000
_cell.angle_alpha   90.00
_cell.angle_beta   90.00
_cell.angle_gamma   90.00
#
_symmetry.space_group_name_H-M   'P 1'
#
loop_
_entity.id
_entity.type
_entity.pdbx_description
1 polymer ?
#
loop_
_entity_poly.entity_id
_entity_poly.type
_entity_poly.pdbx_seq_one_letter_code
_entity_poly.pdbx_strand_id
1 'polypeptide(L)'
;MKSNLSKISAISISSLSLVLLFTTSALAAQPVGRGLGNDKIPANAMARLEGAKLKSCQAREVAIKNRSEKLTQLASTMMTKFDAIALRVQEYYITKLVPQGKTVANYDALVADVQTNKLAVQTALTTAQSDAASFSCTSDNPKEMVGKFNTDMRAVKTALHAYRTSIKNLIVGVRSVTGQENRAKPALESTGNTGQGDSAEGESE
;
A
#
# COMPACT_ATOMS: atom_id res chain seq x y z
N MET A 1 49.56 -16.84 1.39
CA MET A 1 48.64 -16.68 2.55
C MET A 1 47.31 -17.33 2.17
N LYS A 2 46.88 -18.32 2.97
CA LYS A 2 45.64 -19.08 2.81
C LYS A 2 44.54 -18.42 3.64
N SER A 3 43.39 -18.16 3.03
CA SER A 3 42.14 -17.78 3.72
C SER A 3 40.98 -18.24 2.83
N ASN A 4 40.53 -19.49 3.02
CA ASN A 4 39.39 -19.93 3.84
C ASN A 4 38.02 -19.54 3.26
N LEU A 5 37.53 -20.50 2.48
CA LEU A 5 36.20 -20.65 1.91
C LEU A 5 35.19 -20.92 3.04
N SER A 6 34.30 -19.98 3.32
CA SER A 6 33.18 -20.22 4.24
C SER A 6 32.05 -20.95 3.52
N LYS A 7 31.76 -22.16 4.01
CA LYS A 7 30.62 -22.99 3.66
C LYS A 7 29.37 -22.37 4.29
N ILE A 8 28.34 -22.10 3.49
CA ILE A 8 27.00 -21.76 3.99
C ILE A 8 26.05 -22.89 3.65
N SER A 9 25.34 -23.33 4.70
CA SER A 9 24.43 -24.45 4.80
C SER A 9 23.40 -24.58 3.68
N ALA A 10 23.23 -25.82 3.24
CA ALA A 10 22.05 -26.29 2.53
C ALA A 10 20.81 -26.21 3.45
N ILE A 11 19.79 -25.47 3.02
CA ILE A 11 18.46 -25.48 3.65
C ILE A 11 17.60 -26.44 2.82
N SER A 12 17.32 -27.60 3.42
CA SER A 12 16.33 -28.57 2.96
C SER A 12 14.94 -28.01 3.28
N ILE A 13 14.15 -27.68 2.25
CA ILE A 13 12.74 -27.32 2.40
C ILE A 13 11.92 -28.50 1.91
N SER A 14 11.42 -29.26 2.88
CA SER A 14 10.50 -30.38 2.68
C SER A 14 9.21 -29.91 2.01
N SER A 15 8.85 -30.65 0.97
CA SER A 15 7.63 -30.52 0.17
C SER A 15 6.41 -30.86 1.03
N LEU A 16 5.55 -29.88 1.32
CA LEU A 16 4.22 -30.11 1.89
C LEU A 16 3.18 -29.86 0.80
N SER A 17 2.82 -30.93 0.10
CA SER A 17 1.67 -30.98 -0.81
C SER A 17 0.38 -30.94 0.00
N LEU A 18 -0.25 -29.77 0.09
CA LEU A 18 -1.61 -29.62 0.60
C LEU A 18 -2.58 -29.62 -0.60
N VAL A 19 -3.16 -30.78 -0.86
CA VAL A 19 -4.24 -30.99 -1.84
C VAL A 19 -5.52 -30.36 -1.27
N LEU A 20 -5.93 -29.21 -1.82
CA LEU A 20 -7.25 -28.64 -1.58
C LEU A 20 -8.23 -29.22 -2.61
N LEU A 21 -9.12 -30.09 -2.14
CA LEU A 21 -10.29 -30.59 -2.86
C LEU A 21 -11.28 -29.44 -3.04
N PHE A 22 -11.28 -28.80 -4.22
CA PHE A 22 -12.38 -27.95 -4.64
C PHE A 22 -13.54 -28.82 -5.10
N THR A 23 -14.55 -28.97 -4.25
CA THR A 23 -15.87 -29.49 -4.63
C THR A 23 -16.54 -28.47 -5.55
N THR A 24 -16.57 -28.76 -6.85
CA THR A 24 -17.33 -27.99 -7.82
C THR A 24 -18.79 -28.40 -7.78
N SER A 25 -19.68 -27.46 -7.44
CA SER A 25 -21.11 -27.62 -7.59
C SER A 25 -21.44 -27.78 -9.08
N ALA A 26 -21.89 -28.98 -9.46
CA ALA A 26 -22.38 -29.26 -10.80
C ALA A 26 -23.72 -28.51 -11.01
N LEU A 27 -23.69 -27.45 -11.81
CA LEU A 27 -24.89 -26.86 -12.37
C LEU A 27 -25.32 -27.75 -13.55
N ALA A 28 -26.44 -28.47 -13.37
CA ALA A 28 -27.05 -29.30 -14.40
C ALA A 28 -27.48 -28.44 -15.60
N ALA A 29 -26.66 -28.41 -16.65
CA ALA A 29 -27.05 -27.93 -17.96
C ALA A 29 -27.77 -29.07 -18.69
N GLN A 30 -29.06 -28.86 -18.96
CA GLN A 30 -29.86 -29.75 -19.81
C GLN A 30 -29.26 -29.81 -21.23
N PRO A 31 -29.11 -31.00 -21.84
CA PRO A 31 -28.64 -31.11 -23.21
C PRO A 31 -29.79 -30.77 -24.16
N VAL A 32 -29.85 -29.53 -24.62
CA VAL A 32 -30.61 -29.23 -25.83
C VAL A 32 -29.77 -29.75 -26.99
N GLY A 33 -30.06 -30.99 -27.38
CA GLY A 33 -29.56 -31.59 -28.61
C GLY A 33 -29.97 -30.73 -29.80
N ARG A 34 -28.99 -30.02 -30.37
CA ARG A 34 -29.04 -29.56 -31.76
C ARG A 34 -27.79 -30.11 -32.42
N GLY A 35 -28.01 -31.09 -33.29
CA GLY A 35 -26.95 -31.74 -34.06
C GLY A 35 -26.12 -30.69 -34.78
N LEU A 36 -24.83 -30.65 -34.47
CA LEU A 36 -23.85 -29.92 -35.26
C LEU A 36 -23.37 -30.87 -36.33
N GLY A 37 -24.01 -30.75 -37.50
CA GLY A 37 -23.41 -31.17 -38.75
C GLY A 37 -22.03 -30.54 -38.91
N ASN A 38 -21.20 -31.20 -39.70
CA ASN A 38 -19.86 -30.82 -40.08
C ASN A 38 -19.88 -29.56 -40.98
N ASP A 39 -20.39 -28.45 -40.45
CA ASP A 39 -20.53 -27.19 -41.17
C ASP A 39 -19.22 -26.42 -41.09
N LYS A 40 -18.45 -26.50 -42.18
CA LYS A 40 -17.34 -25.59 -42.46
C LYS A 40 -17.85 -24.17 -42.24
N ILE A 41 -17.38 -23.50 -41.18
CA ILE A 41 -17.70 -22.10 -40.94
C ILE A 41 -17.36 -21.33 -42.23
N PRO A 42 -18.32 -20.63 -42.86
CA PRO A 42 -18.06 -19.95 -44.12
C PRO A 42 -16.94 -18.92 -43.91
N ALA A 43 -16.00 -18.82 -44.85
CA ALA A 43 -14.82 -17.94 -44.75
C ALA A 43 -15.21 -16.48 -44.39
N ASN A 44 -16.38 -16.05 -44.84
CA ASN A 44 -16.98 -14.74 -44.55
C ASN A 44 -17.28 -14.54 -43.05
N ALA A 45 -17.73 -15.59 -42.36
CA ALA A 45 -17.98 -15.57 -40.91
C ALA A 45 -16.67 -15.57 -40.10
N MET A 46 -15.64 -16.29 -40.57
CA MET A 46 -14.30 -16.23 -39.98
C MET A 46 -13.68 -14.83 -40.11
N ALA A 47 -13.76 -14.22 -41.30
CA ALA A 47 -13.26 -12.86 -41.53
C ALA A 47 -13.99 -11.81 -40.67
N ARG A 48 -15.31 -11.95 -40.50
CA ARG A 48 -16.10 -11.08 -39.60
C ARG A 48 -15.69 -11.26 -38.14
N LEU A 49 -15.41 -12.48 -37.70
CA LEU A 49 -14.96 -12.78 -36.34
C LEU A 49 -13.58 -12.18 -36.06
N GLU A 50 -12.64 -12.31 -36.98
CA GLU A 50 -11.31 -11.69 -36.85
C GLU A 50 -11.40 -10.15 -36.83
N GLY A 51 -12.23 -9.56 -37.70
CA GLY A 51 -12.51 -8.11 -37.66
C GLY A 51 -13.16 -7.66 -36.34
N ALA A 52 -14.06 -8.46 -35.76
CA ALA A 52 -14.69 -8.16 -34.47
C ALA A 52 -13.70 -8.28 -33.30
N LYS A 53 -12.83 -9.30 -33.30
CA LYS A 53 -11.75 -9.47 -32.32
C LYS A 53 -10.79 -8.28 -32.35
N LEU A 54 -10.38 -7.85 -33.54
CA LEU A 54 -9.50 -6.69 -33.70
C LEU A 54 -10.12 -5.41 -33.14
N LYS A 55 -11.38 -5.13 -33.48
CA LYS A 55 -12.13 -3.97 -32.93
C LYS A 55 -12.24 -4.01 -31.41
N SER A 56 -12.55 -5.18 -30.84
CA SER A 56 -12.59 -5.38 -29.39
C SER A 56 -11.23 -5.15 -28.74
N CYS A 57 -10.15 -5.60 -29.38
CA CYS A 57 -8.81 -5.33 -28.88
C CYS A 57 -8.51 -3.82 -28.91
N GLN A 58 -8.75 -3.14 -30.03
CA GLN A 58 -8.47 -1.70 -30.17
C GLN A 58 -9.23 -0.88 -29.12
N ALA A 59 -10.48 -1.26 -28.82
CA ALA A 59 -11.23 -0.64 -27.72
C ALA A 59 -10.55 -0.84 -26.34
N ARG A 60 -9.96 -2.02 -26.10
CA ARG A 60 -9.19 -2.30 -24.88
C ARG A 60 -7.87 -1.53 -24.84
N GLU A 61 -7.18 -1.39 -25.97
CA GLU A 61 -5.96 -0.59 -26.07
C GLU A 61 -6.22 0.85 -25.63
N VAL A 62 -7.25 1.49 -26.19
CA VAL A 62 -7.66 2.84 -25.81
C VAL A 62 -8.04 2.89 -24.33
N ALA A 63 -8.80 1.91 -23.83
CA ALA A 63 -9.19 1.86 -22.42
C ALA A 63 -7.98 1.70 -21.48
N ILE A 64 -6.97 0.92 -21.86
CA ILE A 64 -5.73 0.71 -21.09
C ILE A 64 -4.93 2.01 -21.04
N LYS A 65 -4.72 2.66 -22.18
CA LYS A 65 -4.01 3.95 -22.27
C LYS A 65 -4.68 5.01 -21.39
N ASN A 66 -5.99 5.20 -21.57
CA ASN A 66 -6.77 6.14 -20.76
C ASN A 66 -6.71 5.81 -19.26
N ARG A 67 -6.83 4.53 -18.89
CA ARG A 67 -6.77 4.12 -17.48
C ARG A 67 -5.38 4.34 -16.88
N SER A 68 -4.31 4.11 -17.66
CA SER A 68 -2.94 4.36 -17.24
C SER A 68 -2.68 5.84 -16.98
N GLU A 69 -3.16 6.72 -17.86
CA GLU A 69 -3.08 8.17 -17.69
C GLU A 69 -3.83 8.65 -16.44
N LYS A 70 -5.07 8.16 -16.24
CA LYS A 70 -5.85 8.51 -15.04
C LYS A 70 -5.20 8.00 -13.76
N LEU A 71 -4.62 6.80 -13.77
CA LEU A 71 -3.87 6.29 -12.62
C LEU A 71 -2.64 7.15 -12.35
N THR A 72 -1.91 7.54 -13.38
CA THR A 72 -0.75 8.44 -13.25
C THR A 72 -1.14 9.73 -12.58
N GLN A 73 -2.18 10.40 -13.06
CA GLN A 73 -2.65 11.65 -12.47
C GLN A 73 -3.06 11.47 -11.02
N LEU A 74 -3.78 10.39 -10.70
CA LEU A 74 -4.20 10.07 -9.34
C LEU A 74 -2.99 9.81 -8.44
N ALA A 75 -2.06 8.95 -8.87
CA ALA A 75 -0.87 8.57 -8.11
C ALA A 75 0.02 9.79 -7.83
N SER A 76 0.30 10.61 -8.85
CA SER A 76 1.06 11.86 -8.67
C SER A 76 0.38 12.80 -7.68
N THR A 77 -0.95 12.99 -7.79
CA THR A 77 -1.71 13.82 -6.84
C THR A 77 -1.62 13.28 -5.41
N MET A 78 -1.73 11.96 -5.24
CA MET A 78 -1.60 11.32 -3.93
C MET A 78 -0.19 11.46 -3.36
N MET A 79 0.84 11.25 -4.19
CA MET A 79 2.24 11.43 -3.80
C MET A 79 2.51 12.85 -3.31
N THR A 80 2.06 13.88 -4.03
CA THR A 80 2.21 15.29 -3.59
C THR A 80 1.58 15.53 -2.22
N LYS A 81 0.37 15.00 -1.99
CA LYS A 81 -0.32 15.14 -0.69
C LYS A 81 0.43 14.40 0.42
N PHE A 82 0.92 13.20 0.14
CA PHE A 82 1.67 12.38 1.08
C PHE A 82 3.01 13.03 1.43
N ASP A 83 3.74 13.54 0.44
CA ASP A 83 4.98 14.29 0.62
C ASP A 83 4.76 15.51 1.52
N ALA A 84 3.72 16.30 1.25
CA ALA A 84 3.41 17.47 2.07
C ALA A 84 3.08 17.13 3.53
N ILE A 85 2.45 15.97 3.78
CA ILE A 85 2.20 15.51 5.15
C ILE A 85 3.50 15.05 5.81
N ALA A 86 4.29 14.22 5.13
CA ALA A 86 5.56 13.73 5.64
C ALA A 86 6.51 14.88 6.00
N LEU A 87 6.63 15.88 5.12
CA LEU A 87 7.43 17.08 5.33
C LEU A 87 7.01 17.83 6.60
N ARG A 88 5.72 18.15 6.74
CA ARG A 88 5.21 18.88 7.92
C ARG A 88 5.47 18.13 9.23
N VAL A 89 5.37 16.81 9.22
CA VAL A 89 5.62 15.98 10.41
C VAL A 89 7.11 15.99 10.78
N GLN A 90 7.99 15.88 9.78
CA GLN A 90 9.43 15.94 9.98
C GLN A 90 9.86 17.33 10.47
N GLU A 91 9.35 18.40 9.84
CA GLU A 91 9.59 19.79 10.26
C GLU A 91 9.12 20.02 11.69
N TYR A 92 7.92 19.57 12.06
CA TYR A 92 7.42 19.69 13.42
C TYR A 92 8.32 18.95 14.42
N TYR A 93 8.74 17.72 14.11
CA TYR A 93 9.64 16.96 14.97
C TYR A 93 10.97 17.71 15.18
N ILE A 94 11.62 18.13 14.10
CA ILE A 94 12.95 18.76 14.14
C ILE A 94 12.90 20.15 14.79
N THR A 95 11.88 20.96 14.47
CA THR A 95 11.85 22.38 14.88
C THR A 95 11.15 22.62 16.21
N LYS A 96 10.29 21.70 16.67
CA LYS A 96 9.50 21.87 17.90
C LYS A 96 9.84 20.82 18.96
N LEU A 97 9.94 19.55 18.60
CA LEU A 97 10.08 18.48 19.60
C LEU A 97 11.52 18.25 20.04
N VAL A 98 12.45 18.16 19.08
CA VAL A 98 13.87 17.96 19.39
C VAL A 98 14.42 19.08 20.30
N PRO A 99 14.13 20.38 20.08
CA PRO A 99 14.56 21.45 21.00
C PRO A 99 13.94 21.36 22.40
N GLN A 100 12.79 20.69 22.55
CA GLN A 100 12.15 20.42 23.84
C GLN A 100 12.70 19.15 24.52
N GLY A 101 13.74 18.52 23.95
CA GLY A 101 14.28 17.25 24.44
C GLY A 101 13.37 16.03 24.18
N LYS A 102 12.31 16.19 23.38
CA LYS A 102 11.37 15.10 23.03
C LYS A 102 11.90 14.37 21.80
N THR A 103 12.47 13.19 21.98
CA THR A 103 13.10 12.40 20.90
C THR A 103 12.39 11.06 20.69
N VAL A 104 12.26 10.65 19.42
CA VAL A 104 11.70 9.37 19.03
C VAL A 104 12.85 8.41 18.71
N ALA A 105 12.98 7.33 19.48
CA ALA A 105 14.14 6.43 19.42
C ALA A 105 14.39 5.81 18.03
N ASN A 106 13.33 5.53 17.26
CA ASN A 106 13.41 4.93 15.93
C ASN A 106 13.06 5.92 14.80
N TYR A 107 13.22 7.23 15.02
CA TYR A 107 12.83 8.27 14.06
C TYR A 107 13.45 8.08 12.67
N ASP A 108 14.76 7.87 12.60
CA ASP A 108 15.47 7.75 11.32
C ASP A 108 14.99 6.54 10.51
N ALA A 109 14.67 5.43 11.20
CA ALA A 109 14.08 4.26 10.56
C ALA A 109 12.69 4.56 10.00
N LEU A 110 11.84 5.32 10.72
CA LEU A 110 10.53 5.75 10.23
C LEU A 110 10.64 6.66 9.00
N VAL A 111 11.61 7.58 8.98
CA VAL A 111 11.87 8.45 7.82
C VAL A 111 12.39 7.64 6.63
N ALA A 112 13.31 6.71 6.86
CA ALA A 112 13.81 5.82 5.82
C ALA A 112 12.67 4.97 5.21
N ASP A 113 11.77 4.44 6.03
CA ASP A 113 10.58 3.69 5.57
C ASP A 113 9.65 4.55 4.69
N VAL A 114 9.47 5.82 5.03
CA VAL A 114 8.73 6.79 4.20
C VAL A 114 9.39 6.95 2.83
N GLN A 115 10.71 7.12 2.78
CA GLN A 115 11.45 7.28 1.51
C GLN A 115 11.44 6.01 0.66
N THR A 116 11.69 4.84 1.27
CA THR A 116 11.64 3.56 0.58
C THR A 116 10.29 3.33 -0.09
N ASN A 117 9.19 3.58 0.63
CA ASN A 117 7.85 3.39 0.09
C ASN A 117 7.47 4.46 -0.94
N LYS A 118 7.98 5.69 -0.84
CA LYS A 118 7.85 6.71 -1.90
C LYS A 118 8.51 6.24 -3.20
N LEU A 119 9.74 5.72 -3.12
CA LEU A 119 10.46 5.19 -4.27
C LEU A 119 9.72 3.99 -4.88
N ALA A 120 9.17 3.09 -4.06
CA ALA A 120 8.38 1.97 -4.53
C ALA A 120 7.14 2.40 -5.35
N VAL A 121 6.49 3.50 -4.96
CA VAL A 121 5.38 4.09 -5.76
C VAL A 121 5.89 4.56 -7.12
N GLN A 122 7.03 5.27 -7.15
CA GLN A 122 7.62 5.76 -8.39
C GLN A 122 7.99 4.62 -9.33
N THR A 123 8.67 3.60 -8.82
CA THR A 123 9.03 2.41 -9.60
C THR A 123 7.80 1.71 -10.17
N ALA A 124 6.79 1.43 -9.33
CA ALA A 124 5.57 0.78 -9.78
C ALA A 124 4.82 1.60 -10.84
N LEU A 125 4.82 2.93 -10.70
CA LEU A 125 4.16 3.82 -11.65
C LEU A 125 4.89 3.87 -13.00
N THR A 126 6.22 3.98 -12.98
CA THR A 126 7.04 3.95 -14.19
C THR A 126 6.86 2.63 -14.95
N THR A 127 6.85 1.49 -14.25
CA THR A 127 6.58 0.18 -14.84
C THR A 127 5.21 0.16 -15.50
N ALA A 128 4.16 0.49 -14.75
CA ALA A 128 2.78 0.54 -15.25
C ALA A 128 2.60 1.43 -16.49
N GLN A 129 3.27 2.58 -16.54
CA GLN A 129 3.25 3.48 -17.69
C GLN A 129 3.95 2.87 -18.90
N SER A 130 5.14 2.28 -18.69
CA SER A 130 5.91 1.64 -19.75
C SER A 130 5.13 0.48 -20.38
N ASP A 131 4.48 -0.35 -19.57
CA ASP A 131 3.69 -1.48 -20.04
C ASP A 131 2.40 -1.07 -20.73
N ALA A 132 1.76 0.01 -20.26
CA ALA A 132 0.59 0.56 -20.94
C ALA A 132 0.96 1.16 -22.31
N ALA A 133 2.14 1.78 -22.42
CA ALA A 133 2.62 2.36 -23.67
C ALA A 133 3.02 1.31 -24.70
N SER A 134 3.52 0.15 -24.26
CA SER A 134 3.91 -0.97 -25.14
C SER A 134 2.73 -1.83 -25.58
N PHE A 135 1.54 -1.64 -25.00
CA PHE A 135 0.34 -2.38 -25.39
C PHE A 135 -0.05 -2.09 -26.84
N SER A 136 -0.12 -3.14 -27.66
CA SER A 136 -0.62 -3.12 -29.03
C SER A 136 -1.48 -4.33 -29.33
N CYS A 137 -2.57 -4.10 -30.06
CA CYS A 137 -3.43 -5.17 -30.56
C CYS A 137 -2.86 -6.01 -31.70
N THR A 138 -1.76 -5.57 -32.30
CA THR A 138 -1.07 -6.28 -33.36
C THR A 138 0.14 -7.04 -32.84
N SER A 139 0.39 -7.06 -31.53
CA SER A 139 1.46 -7.86 -30.97
C SER A 139 1.09 -9.34 -30.96
N ASP A 140 2.08 -10.21 -30.74
CA ASP A 140 1.86 -11.65 -30.72
C ASP A 140 0.96 -12.10 -29.55
N ASN A 141 0.99 -11.37 -28.42
CA ASN A 141 0.32 -11.77 -27.18
C ASN A 141 -0.42 -10.62 -26.46
N PRO A 142 -1.43 -9.98 -27.08
CA PRO A 142 -2.17 -8.87 -26.50
C PRO A 142 -2.88 -9.24 -25.20
N LYS A 143 -3.37 -10.48 -25.08
CA LYS A 143 -4.04 -10.96 -23.86
C LYS A 143 -3.11 -10.96 -22.64
N GLU A 144 -1.86 -11.36 -22.83
CA GLU A 144 -0.87 -11.38 -21.75
C GLU A 144 -0.52 -9.96 -21.30
N MET A 145 -0.39 -9.02 -22.24
CA MET A 145 -0.15 -7.62 -21.91
C MET A 145 -1.30 -6.98 -21.12
N VAL A 146 -2.57 -7.35 -21.39
CA VAL A 146 -3.70 -6.93 -20.52
C VAL A 146 -3.53 -7.49 -19.10
N GLY A 147 -3.13 -8.76 -18.99
CA GLY A 147 -2.87 -9.40 -17.70
C GLY A 147 -1.75 -8.69 -16.92
N LYS A 148 -0.67 -8.35 -17.62
CA LYS A 148 0.47 -7.60 -17.09
C LYS A 148 0.03 -6.23 -16.58
N PHE A 149 -0.63 -5.44 -17.42
CA PHE A 149 -1.15 -4.12 -17.04
C PHE A 149 -2.00 -4.18 -15.76
N ASN A 150 -2.92 -5.13 -15.65
CA ASN A 150 -3.73 -5.28 -14.43
C ASN A 150 -2.89 -5.61 -13.18
N THR A 151 -1.80 -6.37 -13.34
CA THR A 151 -0.83 -6.63 -12.28
C THR A 151 -0.10 -5.36 -11.86
N ASP A 152 0.36 -4.57 -12.83
CA ASP A 152 1.07 -3.32 -12.57
C ASP A 152 0.16 -2.30 -11.86
N MET A 153 -1.11 -2.20 -12.26
CA MET A 153 -2.10 -1.35 -11.56
C MET A 153 -2.28 -1.76 -10.09
N ARG A 154 -2.27 -3.07 -9.79
CA ARG A 154 -2.34 -3.55 -8.40
C ARG A 154 -1.07 -3.21 -7.64
N ALA A 155 0.10 -3.33 -8.26
CA ALA A 155 1.37 -2.96 -7.66
C ALA A 155 1.40 -1.48 -7.26
N VAL A 156 0.95 -0.57 -8.14
CA VAL A 156 0.84 0.88 -7.83
C VAL A 156 -0.07 1.11 -6.62
N LYS A 157 -1.25 0.46 -6.58
CA LYS A 157 -2.18 0.60 -5.46
C LYS A 157 -1.57 0.12 -4.14
N THR A 158 -0.90 -1.03 -4.16
CA THR A 158 -0.21 -1.59 -2.99
C THR A 158 0.90 -0.65 -2.50
N ALA A 159 1.71 -0.12 -3.42
CA ALA A 159 2.79 0.83 -3.09
C ALA A 159 2.24 2.12 -2.46
N LEU A 160 1.16 2.69 -3.02
CA LEU A 160 0.50 3.88 -2.45
C LEU A 160 -0.04 3.62 -1.03
N HIS A 161 -0.57 2.42 -0.79
CA HIS A 161 -1.03 2.04 0.55
C HIS A 161 0.14 1.92 1.54
N ALA A 162 1.24 1.29 1.12
CA ALA A 162 2.44 1.16 1.94
C ALA A 162 3.02 2.54 2.29
N TYR A 163 3.10 3.44 1.32
CA TYR A 163 3.58 4.80 1.52
C TYR A 163 2.68 5.61 2.48
N ARG A 164 1.35 5.50 2.34
CA ARG A 164 0.41 6.08 3.31
C ARG A 164 0.62 5.51 4.71
N THR A 165 0.89 4.21 4.81
CA THR A 165 1.08 3.52 6.09
C THR A 165 2.36 3.94 6.78
N SER A 166 3.49 4.06 6.06
CA SER A 166 4.74 4.54 6.64
C SER A 166 4.63 5.98 7.15
N ILE A 167 3.91 6.85 6.44
CA ILE A 167 3.61 8.22 6.93
C ILE A 167 2.77 8.18 8.21
N LYS A 168 1.76 7.31 8.28
CA LYS A 168 0.98 7.13 9.52
C LYS A 168 1.86 6.65 10.68
N ASN A 169 2.78 5.72 10.42
CA ASN A 169 3.70 5.23 11.45
C ASN A 169 4.62 6.34 11.93
N LEU A 170 5.14 7.18 11.03
CA LEU A 170 5.90 8.37 11.38
C LEU A 170 5.10 9.32 12.27
N ILE A 171 3.84 9.63 11.90
CA ILE A 171 2.94 10.46 12.71
C ILE A 171 2.72 9.87 14.10
N VAL A 172 2.46 8.56 14.20
CA VAL A 172 2.24 7.88 15.47
C VAL A 172 3.51 7.90 16.33
N GLY A 173 4.68 7.65 15.73
CA GLY A 173 5.97 7.75 16.41
C GLY A 173 6.19 9.15 16.98
N VAL A 174 6.01 10.19 16.16
CA VAL A 174 6.14 11.60 16.59
C VAL A 174 5.11 11.97 17.67
N ARG A 175 3.87 11.48 17.59
CA ARG A 175 2.84 11.75 18.62
C ARG A 175 3.09 11.00 19.94
N SER A 176 3.83 9.90 19.92
CA SER A 176 4.08 9.11 21.14
C SER A 176 4.85 9.91 22.20
N VAL A 177 5.68 10.87 21.78
CA VAL A 177 6.49 11.72 22.66
C VAL A 177 5.81 13.03 23.04
N THR A 178 4.70 13.38 22.38
CA THR A 178 3.88 14.55 22.74
C THR A 178 2.72 14.18 23.68
N GLY A 179 2.24 12.93 23.60
CA GLY A 179 1.18 12.42 24.47
C GLY A 179 1.59 12.16 25.91
N GLN A 180 2.90 12.09 26.22
CA GLN A 180 3.38 11.93 27.59
C GLN A 180 3.16 13.19 28.45
N GLU A 181 3.16 14.38 27.84
CA GLU A 181 3.00 15.66 28.53
C GLU A 181 1.59 15.86 29.11
N ASN A 182 0.56 15.25 28.50
CA ASN A 182 -0.83 15.32 29.01
C ASN A 182 -1.17 14.20 30.01
N ARG A 183 -0.32 13.17 30.16
CA ARG A 183 -0.52 12.09 31.16
C ARG A 183 0.38 12.22 32.38
N ALA A 184 1.52 12.89 32.24
CA ALA A 184 2.47 13.11 33.32
C ALA A 184 2.28 14.47 34.03
N LYS A 185 1.06 15.01 34.10
CA LYS A 185 0.78 16.09 35.07
C LYS A 185 0.78 15.45 36.46
N PRO A 186 1.73 15.77 37.36
CA PRO A 186 1.71 15.23 38.70
C PRO A 186 0.49 15.81 39.42
N ALA A 187 -0.35 14.93 39.96
CA ALA A 187 -1.26 15.31 41.02
C ALA A 187 -0.41 15.53 42.28
N LEU A 188 0.07 16.75 42.52
CA LEU A 188 0.50 17.20 43.84
C LEU A 188 0.76 18.70 43.82
N GLU A 189 -0.20 19.47 44.33
CA GLU A 189 0.01 20.45 45.38
C GLU A 189 -1.36 20.93 45.91
N SER A 190 -1.81 20.28 46.98
CA SER A 190 -2.77 20.85 47.94
C SER A 190 -2.18 20.67 49.32
N THR A 191 -1.18 21.50 49.61
CA THR A 191 -0.61 21.76 50.93
C THR A 191 -0.46 23.27 51.00
N GLY A 192 -1.12 24.03 51.87
CA GLY A 192 -2.16 23.78 52.86
C GLY A 192 -2.66 25.14 53.38
N ASN A 193 -3.43 25.14 54.48
CA ASN A 193 -3.07 25.81 55.75
C ASN A 193 -4.30 26.27 56.57
N THR A 194 -4.16 26.05 57.88
CA THR A 194 -4.73 26.77 59.05
C THR A 194 -6.20 26.60 59.42
N GLY A 195 -6.42 25.77 60.44
CA GLY A 195 -7.57 25.84 61.35
C GLY A 195 -7.10 25.53 62.78
N GLN A 196 -6.27 26.43 63.33
CA GLN A 196 -5.85 26.42 64.74
C GLN A 196 -7.01 27.01 65.56
N GLY A 197 -7.75 26.16 66.26
CA GLY A 197 -8.77 26.57 67.22
C GLY A 197 -8.11 26.86 68.56
N ASP A 198 -8.07 28.14 68.92
CA ASP A 198 -7.70 28.64 70.25
C ASP A 198 -8.91 28.50 71.17
N SER A 199 -8.74 27.83 72.32
CA SER A 199 -9.76 27.65 73.35
C SER A 199 -9.33 28.42 74.59
N ALA A 200 -10.27 29.20 75.08
CA ALA A 200 -10.17 30.18 76.16
C ALA A 200 -9.74 29.61 77.53
N GLU A 201 -8.92 30.41 78.22
CA GLU A 201 -8.84 30.59 79.68
C GLU A 201 -9.13 32.08 79.94
N GLY A 202 -9.86 32.57 80.95
CA GLY A 202 -10.48 31.98 82.14
C GLY A 202 -11.20 33.07 82.98
N GLU A 203 -11.72 32.64 84.16
CA GLU A 203 -11.87 33.38 85.45
C GLU A 203 -12.86 34.57 85.54
N SER A 204 -13.94 34.51 86.35
CA SER A 204 -14.08 34.64 87.83
C SER A 204 -13.86 36.05 88.38
N GLU A 205 -14.95 36.77 88.63
CA GLU A 205 -15.37 37.45 89.89
C GLU A 205 -16.73 38.15 89.70
#